data_AF-A0A8T3QFM3-F1
#
_entry.id   AF-A0A8T3QFM3-F1
#
_cell.length_a   1.000
_cell.length_b   1.000
_cell.length_c   1.000
_cell.angle_alpha   90.00
_cell.angle_beta   90.00
_cell.angle_gamma   90.00
#
_symmetry.space_group_name_H-M   'P 1'
#
loop_
_entity.id
_entity.type
_entity.pdbx_description
1 polymer ?
#
loop_
_entity_poly.entity_id
_entity_poly.type
_entity_poly.pdbx_seq_one_letter_code
_entity_poly.pdbx_strand_id
1 'polypeptide(L)'
;MSGGLRAGSDQGAIGRRAAADAGGPTAPNAPAVAIWDGRIIGVAGLADLERALGAEGYPIGRFERLDARGGAVTPGLVDPHTHLLFAGSREGELELRQRGAAYLEILAAGGGILATVAATRGASSETLAVHGRRWLGEMLGHGVTTIEAKSGYGLDLATELRLLEIAHHLGREGPIEVVPTWLGAHAVPPEFRGRPDGTESYVRHLLDEQLPGIAAQGRAVAADVFCEEGVFTADQSRRVLMAAAALGLRPRLHADELTPSGGAELAAEIGATTADHLATPSDAGIAALAAAAADGRPVVATLLPATTWFLMKDRHAPARTFIDAGVPVAIGTDFNPGTSPTPSLPLAMTAACLNLRMSPDEVLAAVTINAAQALGLADEIGSLEPGKQADLVVWKVPTSRQIPYWPAADLVRTVVKRGEVVLAEA
;
A
#
# COMPACT_ATOMS: atom_id res chain seq x y z
N MET A 1 7.56 -12.01 12.64
CA MET A 1 7.10 -12.79 11.47
C MET A 1 8.32 -13.35 10.77
N SER A 2 8.33 -14.65 10.49
CA SER A 2 9.18 -15.24 9.43
C SER A 2 8.47 -15.07 8.08
N GLY A 3 9.19 -15.19 6.97
CA GLY A 3 8.89 -14.67 5.66
C GLY A 3 7.92 -15.51 4.86
N GLY A 4 7.89 -15.23 3.55
CA GLY A 4 6.96 -15.82 2.59
C GLY A 4 5.62 -15.09 2.55
N LEU A 5 5.07 -15.00 1.34
CA LEU A 5 3.70 -14.54 1.08
C LEU A 5 2.71 -15.36 1.93
N ARG A 6 1.77 -14.67 2.57
CA ARG A 6 0.82 -15.29 3.49
C ARG A 6 -0.56 -15.35 2.84
N ALA A 7 -1.11 -16.54 2.73
CA ALA A 7 -2.41 -16.78 2.10
C ALA A 7 -3.10 -17.98 2.76
N GLY A 8 -4.40 -18.16 2.52
CA GLY A 8 -5.09 -19.30 3.09
C GLY A 8 -5.18 -19.23 4.62
N SER A 9 -5.21 -20.42 5.24
CA SER A 9 -5.10 -20.57 6.70
C SER A 9 -3.82 -19.98 7.28
N ASP A 10 -2.77 -19.84 6.47
CA ASP A 10 -1.47 -19.34 6.90
C ASP A 10 -1.41 -17.80 6.93
N GLN A 11 -2.45 -17.11 6.45
CA GLN A 11 -2.48 -15.65 6.48
C GLN A 11 -2.37 -15.08 7.90
N GLY A 12 -3.04 -15.72 8.87
CA GLY A 12 -2.95 -15.35 10.29
C GLY A 12 -1.82 -16.04 11.06
N ALA A 13 -1.04 -16.92 10.43
CA ALA A 13 -0.02 -17.73 11.09
C ALA A 13 1.27 -16.92 11.37
N ILE A 14 1.18 -16.02 12.35
CA ILE A 14 2.27 -15.12 12.73
C ILE A 14 3.16 -15.75 13.81
N GLY A 15 4.41 -16.02 13.44
CA GLY A 15 5.46 -16.39 14.40
C GLY A 15 5.77 -15.24 15.37
N ARG A 16 5.63 -15.51 16.67
CA ARG A 16 5.90 -14.58 17.79
C ARG A 16 7.00 -15.12 18.70
N ARG A 17 7.81 -14.22 19.23
CA ARG A 17 8.69 -14.48 20.39
C ARG A 17 8.17 -13.63 21.54
N ALA A 18 7.77 -14.27 22.64
CA ALA A 18 7.19 -13.58 23.80
C ALA A 18 8.25 -13.38 24.90
N ALA A 19 8.18 -12.26 25.60
CA ALA A 19 9.03 -11.97 26.75
C ALA A 19 8.55 -12.61 28.07
N ALA A 20 7.36 -13.24 28.09
CA ALA A 20 6.77 -13.81 29.30
C ALA A 20 7.63 -14.90 29.96
N ASP A 21 8.45 -15.60 29.17
CA ASP A 21 9.40 -16.61 29.64
C ASP A 21 10.81 -16.06 29.87
N ALA A 22 11.01 -14.74 29.73
CA ALA A 22 12.33 -14.14 29.64
C ALA A 22 12.89 -13.54 30.93
N GLY A 23 12.05 -13.14 31.90
CA GLY A 23 12.50 -12.50 33.14
C GLY A 23 12.71 -10.98 33.09
N GLY A 24 12.20 -10.31 32.04
CA GLY A 24 12.29 -8.85 31.85
C GLY A 24 12.88 -8.44 30.50
N PRO A 25 12.83 -7.15 30.12
CA PRO A 25 13.27 -6.66 28.80
C PRO A 25 14.78 -6.73 28.56
N THR A 26 15.58 -6.77 29.63
CA THR A 26 17.05 -6.90 29.56
C THR A 26 17.54 -8.31 29.91
N ALA A 27 16.62 -9.23 30.15
CA ALA A 27 16.96 -10.55 30.60
C ALA A 27 17.54 -11.40 29.44
N PRO A 28 18.35 -12.44 29.74
CA PRO A 28 19.05 -13.22 28.72
C PRO A 28 18.16 -13.78 27.60
N ASN A 29 16.91 -14.11 27.92
CA ASN A 29 15.94 -14.69 27.00
C ASN A 29 15.00 -13.64 26.36
N ALA A 30 15.21 -12.35 26.63
CA ALA A 30 14.38 -11.29 26.08
C ALA A 30 14.47 -11.34 24.54
N PRO A 31 13.33 -11.35 23.82
CA PRO A 31 13.36 -11.30 22.36
C PRO A 31 14.09 -10.05 21.88
N ALA A 32 15.08 -10.24 21.03
CA ALA A 32 15.93 -9.19 20.49
C ALA A 32 16.05 -9.32 18.97
N VAL A 33 16.23 -8.18 18.31
CA VAL A 33 16.58 -8.08 16.89
C VAL A 33 17.94 -7.40 16.80
N ALA A 34 18.90 -8.04 16.14
CA ALA A 34 20.21 -7.45 15.88
C ALA A 34 20.24 -6.88 14.46
N ILE A 35 20.80 -5.69 14.37
CA ILE A 35 20.89 -4.92 13.13
C ILE A 35 22.34 -4.51 12.95
N TRP A 36 22.85 -4.65 11.73
CA TRP A 36 24.19 -4.20 11.34
C TRP A 36 24.17 -3.74 9.90
N ASP A 37 24.75 -2.57 9.65
CA ASP A 37 24.84 -1.96 8.31
C ASP A 37 23.47 -1.90 7.59
N GLY A 38 22.45 -1.47 8.33
CA GLY A 38 21.07 -1.35 7.85
C GLY A 38 20.33 -2.65 7.56
N ARG A 39 20.93 -3.81 7.90
CA ARG A 39 20.36 -5.14 7.69
C ARG A 39 20.06 -5.82 9.00
N ILE A 40 18.98 -6.59 9.05
CA ILE A 40 18.72 -7.51 10.15
C ILE A 40 19.73 -8.66 10.01
N ILE A 41 20.44 -8.98 11.09
CA ILE A 41 21.42 -10.08 11.12
C ILE A 41 21.01 -11.21 12.07
N GLY A 42 20.01 -11.00 12.93
CA GLY A 42 19.51 -12.07 13.79
C GLY A 42 18.29 -11.69 14.61
N VAL A 43 17.45 -12.68 14.92
CA VAL A 43 16.25 -12.54 15.76
C VAL A 43 16.14 -13.74 16.71
N ALA A 44 16.51 -13.54 17.97
CA ALA A 44 16.59 -14.59 18.99
C ALA A 44 16.44 -14.00 20.41
N GLY A 45 16.65 -14.82 21.45
CA GLY A 45 16.87 -14.28 22.79
C GLY A 45 18.18 -13.50 22.85
N LEU A 46 18.24 -12.41 23.62
CA LEU A 46 19.37 -11.50 23.67
C LEU A 46 20.73 -12.20 23.86
N ALA A 47 20.84 -13.10 24.84
CA ALA A 47 22.10 -13.78 25.11
C ALA A 47 22.49 -14.78 24.00
N ASP A 48 21.51 -15.42 23.36
CA ASP A 48 21.77 -16.33 22.23
C ASP A 48 22.27 -15.56 21.02
N LEU A 49 21.68 -14.39 20.79
CA LEU A 49 22.05 -13.47 19.73
C LEU A 49 23.47 -12.94 19.93
N GLU A 50 23.81 -12.44 21.13
CA GLU A 50 25.16 -11.96 21.44
C GLU A 50 26.22 -13.06 21.30
N ARG A 51 25.92 -14.30 21.71
CA ARG A 51 26.83 -15.44 21.53
C ARG A 51 27.02 -15.82 20.06
N ALA A 52 25.93 -15.93 19.30
CA ALA A 52 25.98 -16.28 17.88
C ALA A 52 26.76 -15.23 17.08
N LEU A 53 26.43 -13.95 17.28
CA LEU A 53 27.11 -12.84 16.62
C LEU A 53 28.59 -12.75 16.98
N GLY A 54 28.94 -12.99 18.26
CA GLY A 54 30.34 -13.03 18.69
C GLY A 54 31.12 -14.17 18.04
N ALA A 55 30.50 -15.34 17.88
CA ALA A 55 31.10 -16.48 17.18
C ALA A 55 31.29 -16.23 15.67
N GLU A 56 30.42 -15.43 15.07
CA GLU A 56 30.52 -14.95 13.68
C GLU A 56 31.52 -13.79 13.52
N GLY A 57 32.13 -13.32 14.60
CA GLY A 57 33.16 -12.28 14.58
C GLY A 57 32.62 -10.85 14.65
N TYR A 58 31.33 -10.65 14.91
CA TYR A 58 30.79 -9.31 15.12
C TYR A 58 31.30 -8.71 16.43
N PRO A 59 31.73 -7.43 16.43
CA PRO A 59 32.20 -6.75 17.63
C PRO A 59 31.01 -6.33 18.51
N ILE A 60 30.56 -7.20 19.42
CA ILE A 60 29.37 -6.99 20.26
C ILE A 60 29.37 -5.63 20.98
N GLY A 61 30.54 -5.14 21.41
CA GLY A 61 30.67 -3.83 22.07
C GLY A 61 30.35 -2.61 21.19
N ARG A 62 30.16 -2.79 19.87
CA ARG A 62 29.74 -1.71 18.94
C ARG A 62 28.22 -1.63 18.74
N PHE A 63 27.45 -2.58 19.25
CA PHE A 63 25.99 -2.52 19.16
C PHE A 63 25.44 -1.54 20.18
N GLU A 64 24.68 -0.57 19.71
CA GLU A 64 23.84 0.25 20.58
C GLU A 64 22.60 -0.54 21.02
N ARG A 65 22.14 -0.31 22.24
CA ARG A 65 20.97 -0.99 22.80
C ARG A 65 19.76 -0.06 22.79
N LEU A 66 18.75 -0.42 22.00
CA LEU A 66 17.43 0.20 21.99
C LEU A 66 16.45 -0.65 22.81
N ASP A 67 16.07 -0.19 24.00
CA ASP A 67 15.09 -0.89 24.84
C ASP A 67 13.66 -0.63 24.34
N ALA A 68 12.95 -1.70 23.97
CA ALA A 68 11.55 -1.63 23.54
C ALA A 68 10.56 -1.28 24.67
N ARG A 69 11.02 -1.20 25.93
CA ARG A 69 10.23 -0.87 27.14
C ARG A 69 8.99 -1.75 27.30
N GLY A 70 9.13 -3.04 26.97
CA GLY A 70 8.04 -4.02 26.98
C GLY A 70 7.03 -3.88 25.83
N GLY A 71 7.28 -2.97 24.88
CA GLY A 71 6.51 -2.80 23.67
C GLY A 71 6.70 -3.94 22.67
N ALA A 72 5.67 -4.18 21.86
CA ALA A 72 5.80 -5.05 20.70
C ALA A 72 6.80 -4.45 19.69
N VAL A 73 7.51 -5.33 18.98
CA VAL A 73 8.35 -4.96 17.83
C VAL A 73 7.82 -5.68 16.60
N THR A 74 7.52 -4.93 15.54
CA THR A 74 7.06 -5.46 14.25
C THR A 74 7.99 -5.00 13.13
N PRO A 75 7.91 -5.59 11.92
CA PRO A 75 8.41 -4.91 10.73
C PRO A 75 7.78 -3.52 10.61
N GLY A 76 8.49 -2.62 9.93
CA GLY A 76 7.94 -1.39 9.40
C GLY A 76 6.66 -1.66 8.61
N LEU A 77 5.62 -0.85 8.81
CA LEU A 77 4.37 -1.04 8.08
C LEU A 77 4.55 -0.59 6.63
N VAL A 78 3.86 -1.29 5.73
CA VAL A 78 3.85 -1.01 4.30
C VAL A 78 2.44 -0.62 3.89
N ASP A 79 2.29 0.56 3.28
CA ASP A 79 1.03 0.98 2.67
C ASP A 79 1.10 0.75 1.15
N PRO A 80 0.49 -0.33 0.63
CA PRO A 80 0.70 -0.76 -0.75
C PRO A 80 -0.10 0.04 -1.77
N HIS A 81 -0.94 0.99 -1.35
CA HIS A 81 -1.86 1.69 -2.25
C HIS A 81 -2.19 3.10 -1.75
N THR A 82 -1.61 4.13 -2.38
CA THR A 82 -1.93 5.54 -2.08
C THR A 82 -1.90 6.43 -3.32
N HIS A 83 -2.59 7.57 -3.25
CA HIS A 83 -2.48 8.68 -4.19
C HIS A 83 -1.87 9.88 -3.48
N LEU A 84 -0.63 9.76 -3.02
CA LEU A 84 0.06 10.76 -2.17
C LEU A 84 0.02 12.20 -2.71
N LEU A 85 0.13 12.38 -4.03
CA LEU A 85 0.35 13.69 -4.64
C LEU A 85 -0.90 14.23 -5.31
N PHE A 86 -1.51 15.23 -4.67
CA PHE A 86 -2.64 15.98 -5.20
C PHE A 86 -2.64 17.42 -4.67
N ALA A 87 -3.43 18.28 -5.31
CA ALA A 87 -3.72 19.62 -4.83
C ALA A 87 -5.23 19.86 -4.72
N GLY A 88 -5.58 20.91 -3.99
CA GLY A 88 -6.97 21.21 -3.64
C GLY A 88 -7.52 20.23 -2.61
N SER A 89 -8.83 20.28 -2.43
CA SER A 89 -9.55 19.47 -1.46
C SER A 89 -10.98 19.22 -1.97
N ARG A 90 -11.61 18.14 -1.48
CA ARG A 90 -12.95 17.69 -1.90
C ARG A 90 -13.93 17.63 -0.72
N GLU A 91 -13.68 18.40 0.34
CA GLU A 91 -14.51 18.46 1.55
C GLU A 91 -15.96 18.87 1.26
N GLY A 92 -16.19 19.69 0.24
CA GLY A 92 -17.56 20.07 -0.18
C GLY A 92 -18.40 18.89 -0.67
N GLU A 93 -17.77 17.80 -1.12
CA GLU A 93 -18.50 16.61 -1.53
C GLU A 93 -19.03 15.78 -0.36
N LEU A 94 -18.44 15.95 0.83
CA LEU A 94 -18.88 15.22 2.01
C LEU A 94 -20.34 15.53 2.33
N GLU A 95 -20.72 16.82 2.23
CA GLU A 95 -22.11 17.24 2.43
C GLU A 95 -23.05 16.70 1.33
N LEU A 96 -22.58 16.68 0.07
CA LEU A 96 -23.36 16.12 -1.04
C LEU A 96 -23.62 14.63 -0.85
N ARG A 97 -22.62 13.86 -0.43
CA ARG A 97 -22.76 12.41 -0.14
C ARG A 97 -23.74 12.16 0.99
N GLN A 98 -23.68 12.94 2.07
CA GLN A 98 -24.63 12.84 3.18
C GLN A 98 -26.07 13.12 2.77
N ARG A 99 -26.28 13.92 1.71
CA ARG A 99 -27.59 14.17 1.10
C ARG A 99 -28.01 13.11 0.07
N GLY A 100 -27.20 12.08 -0.14
CA GLY A 100 -27.50 10.93 -0.99
C GLY A 100 -27.02 11.04 -2.44
N ALA A 101 -26.20 12.04 -2.80
CA ALA A 101 -25.64 12.14 -4.14
C ALA A 101 -24.75 10.93 -4.46
N ALA A 102 -25.00 10.27 -5.59
CA ALA A 102 -24.18 9.15 -6.01
C ALA A 102 -22.81 9.65 -6.51
N TYR A 103 -21.78 8.81 -6.35
CA TYR A 103 -20.41 9.13 -6.77
C TYR A 103 -20.33 9.59 -8.24
N LEU A 104 -21.02 8.87 -9.14
CA LEU A 104 -21.05 9.19 -10.57
C LEU A 104 -21.81 10.50 -10.88
N GLU A 105 -22.79 10.89 -10.06
CA GLU A 105 -23.52 12.15 -10.21
C GLU A 105 -22.61 13.34 -9.86
N ILE A 106 -21.81 13.20 -8.80
CA ILE A 106 -20.79 14.20 -8.41
C ILE A 106 -19.73 14.34 -9.51
N LEU A 107 -19.29 13.23 -10.10
CA LEU A 107 -18.35 13.22 -11.22
C LEU A 107 -18.94 13.89 -12.48
N ALA A 108 -20.21 13.65 -12.76
CA ALA A 108 -20.91 14.23 -13.92
C ALA A 108 -21.11 15.75 -13.79
N ALA A 109 -21.26 16.28 -12.56
CA ALA A 109 -21.42 17.70 -12.27
C ALA A 109 -20.11 18.52 -12.36
N GLY A 110 -19.01 17.92 -12.80
CA GLY A 110 -17.70 18.58 -12.86
C GLY A 110 -16.96 18.65 -11.52
N GLY A 111 -17.52 18.05 -10.47
CA GLY A 111 -16.81 17.71 -9.24
C GLY A 111 -15.99 16.44 -9.42
N GLY A 112 -15.73 15.71 -8.33
CA GLY A 112 -15.10 14.41 -8.46
C GLY A 112 -13.59 14.49 -8.66
N ILE A 113 -13.03 13.44 -9.27
CA ILE A 113 -11.61 13.38 -9.65
C ILE A 113 -11.18 14.56 -10.52
N LEU A 114 -12.06 15.08 -11.38
CA LEU A 114 -11.71 16.16 -12.32
C LEU A 114 -11.39 17.49 -11.62
N ALA A 115 -12.01 17.76 -10.47
CA ALA A 115 -11.66 18.92 -9.64
C ALA A 115 -10.22 18.80 -9.10
N THR A 116 -9.85 17.60 -8.61
CA THR A 116 -8.48 17.31 -8.17
C THR A 116 -7.48 17.38 -9.33
N VAL A 117 -7.85 16.90 -10.52
CA VAL A 117 -7.00 16.99 -11.73
C VAL A 117 -6.72 18.46 -12.07
N ALA A 118 -7.75 19.30 -12.12
CA ALA A 118 -7.60 20.72 -12.42
C ALA A 118 -6.69 21.42 -11.38
N ALA A 119 -6.91 21.16 -10.09
CA ALA A 119 -6.08 21.72 -9.02
C ALA A 119 -4.62 21.22 -9.10
N THR A 120 -4.41 19.94 -9.38
CA THR A 120 -3.06 19.33 -9.44
C THR A 120 -2.28 19.80 -10.65
N ARG A 121 -2.93 19.92 -11.81
CA ARG A 121 -2.35 20.55 -13.01
C ARG A 121 -1.92 22.00 -12.73
N GLY A 122 -2.73 22.77 -12.00
CA GLY A 122 -2.44 24.17 -11.66
C GLY A 122 -1.43 24.39 -10.52
N ALA A 123 -1.17 23.37 -9.69
CA ALA A 123 -0.23 23.48 -8.57
C ALA A 123 1.23 23.41 -9.03
N SER A 124 2.12 24.12 -8.33
CA SER A 124 3.57 24.02 -8.56
C SER A 124 4.14 22.69 -8.03
N SER A 125 5.29 22.26 -8.56
CA SER A 125 5.99 21.09 -8.02
C SER A 125 6.35 21.24 -6.54
N GLU A 126 6.71 22.45 -6.11
CA GLU A 126 7.04 22.73 -4.71
C GLU A 126 5.81 22.59 -3.81
N THR A 127 4.66 23.09 -4.24
CA THR A 127 3.40 22.92 -3.51
C THR A 127 3.07 21.44 -3.30
N LEU A 128 3.21 20.64 -4.34
CA LEU A 128 2.96 19.19 -4.29
C LEU A 128 4.01 18.46 -3.44
N ALA A 129 5.28 18.86 -3.50
CA ALA A 129 6.34 18.30 -2.67
C ALA A 129 6.13 18.60 -1.18
N VAL A 130 5.77 19.86 -0.84
CA VAL A 130 5.42 20.24 0.54
C VAL A 130 4.22 19.44 1.04
N HIS A 131 3.19 19.27 0.20
CA HIS A 131 2.03 18.43 0.51
C HIS A 131 2.43 16.98 0.78
N GLY A 132 3.17 16.35 -0.14
CA GLY A 132 3.62 14.97 0.01
C GLY A 132 4.50 14.76 1.25
N ARG A 133 5.46 15.67 1.49
CA ARG A 133 6.34 15.64 2.66
C ARG A 133 5.56 15.69 3.98
N ARG A 134 4.54 16.54 4.06
CA ARG A 134 3.66 16.61 5.23
C ARG A 134 3.02 15.26 5.53
N TRP A 135 2.37 14.65 4.53
CA TRP A 135 1.63 13.40 4.74
C TRP A 135 2.55 12.20 4.95
N LEU A 136 3.73 12.18 4.32
CA LEU A 136 4.77 11.21 4.64
C LEU A 136 5.20 11.31 6.11
N GLY A 137 5.35 12.52 6.64
CA GLY A 137 5.61 12.72 8.07
C GLY A 137 4.51 12.16 8.97
N GLU A 138 3.25 12.34 8.59
CA GLU A 138 2.10 11.79 9.32
C GLU A 138 2.04 10.25 9.24
N MET A 139 2.25 9.68 8.06
CA MET A 139 2.33 8.24 7.85
C MET A 139 3.48 7.60 8.65
N LEU A 140 4.63 8.27 8.75
CA LEU A 140 5.76 7.83 9.58
C LEU A 140 5.35 7.75 11.06
N GLY A 141 4.58 8.75 11.53
CA GLY A 141 3.99 8.76 12.88
C GLY A 141 3.05 7.59 13.15
N HIS A 142 2.51 6.97 12.10
CA HIS A 142 1.69 5.76 12.18
C HIS A 142 2.49 4.45 12.02
N GLY A 143 3.81 4.54 11.89
CA GLY A 143 4.71 3.38 11.79
C GLY A 143 4.93 2.90 10.35
N VAL A 144 4.50 3.67 9.35
CA VAL A 144 4.69 3.36 7.94
C VAL A 144 6.12 3.70 7.52
N THR A 145 6.82 2.73 6.96
CA THR A 145 8.22 2.88 6.48
C THR A 145 8.34 2.82 4.97
N THR A 146 7.34 2.25 4.29
CA THR A 146 7.30 2.11 2.84
C THR A 146 5.88 2.36 2.36
N ILE A 147 5.75 3.17 1.30
CA ILE A 147 4.47 3.37 0.62
C ILE A 147 4.62 3.19 -0.87
N GLU A 148 3.50 2.85 -1.49
CA GLU A 148 3.27 3.09 -2.89
C GLU A 148 2.68 4.48 -3.11
N ALA A 149 3.07 5.16 -4.20
CA ALA A 149 2.52 6.45 -4.56
C ALA A 149 2.15 6.50 -6.04
N LYS A 150 0.85 6.59 -6.32
CA LYS A 150 0.31 6.72 -7.67
C LYS A 150 0.35 8.15 -8.16
N SER A 151 0.57 8.31 -9.45
CA SER A 151 0.18 9.50 -10.19
C SER A 151 -1.34 9.47 -10.48
N GLY A 152 -1.81 9.92 -11.65
CA GLY A 152 -3.22 9.80 -12.05
C GLY A 152 -4.12 10.98 -11.69
N TYR A 153 -3.57 12.05 -11.10
CA TYR A 153 -4.24 13.35 -11.04
C TYR A 153 -3.65 14.36 -12.05
N GLY A 154 -2.88 13.89 -13.03
CA GLY A 154 -2.45 14.67 -14.18
C GLY A 154 -3.30 14.41 -15.41
N LEU A 155 -3.50 13.14 -15.78
CA LEU A 155 -4.20 12.71 -17.02
C LEU A 155 -3.63 13.30 -18.33
N ASP A 156 -2.45 13.89 -18.26
CA ASP A 156 -1.64 14.36 -19.38
C ASP A 156 -0.18 14.01 -19.10
N LEU A 157 0.61 13.76 -20.15
CA LEU A 157 1.98 13.28 -19.99
C LEU A 157 2.83 14.21 -19.11
N ALA A 158 2.73 15.53 -19.31
CA ALA A 158 3.58 16.49 -18.62
C ALA A 158 3.35 16.47 -17.10
N THR A 159 2.09 16.40 -16.67
CA THR A 159 1.74 16.36 -15.25
C THR A 159 2.01 14.98 -14.66
N GLU A 160 1.75 13.89 -15.38
CA GLU A 160 2.06 12.53 -14.91
C GLU A 160 3.57 12.35 -14.66
N LEU A 161 4.43 12.77 -15.59
CA LEU A 161 5.89 12.78 -15.41
C LEU A 161 6.31 13.60 -14.20
N ARG A 162 5.70 14.77 -14.02
CA ARG A 162 5.99 15.67 -12.90
C ARG A 162 5.64 15.05 -11.55
N LEU A 163 4.47 14.38 -11.45
CA LEU A 163 4.06 13.69 -10.22
C LEU A 163 5.02 12.54 -9.88
N LEU A 164 5.41 11.73 -10.87
CA LEU A 164 6.36 10.63 -10.67
C LEU A 164 7.75 11.12 -10.26
N GLU A 165 8.22 12.25 -10.81
CA GLU A 165 9.50 12.84 -10.40
C GLU A 165 9.45 13.33 -8.95
N ILE A 166 8.36 13.97 -8.54
CA ILE A 166 8.18 14.45 -7.16
C ILE A 166 8.12 13.24 -6.21
N ALA A 167 7.35 12.20 -6.52
CA ALA A 167 7.27 11.00 -5.71
C ALA A 167 8.64 10.32 -5.56
N HIS A 168 9.41 10.22 -6.65
CA HIS A 168 10.76 9.70 -6.62
C HIS A 168 11.71 10.54 -5.75
N HIS A 169 11.63 11.88 -5.85
CA HIS A 169 12.43 12.78 -5.01
C HIS A 169 12.09 12.64 -3.53
N LEU A 170 10.79 12.61 -3.19
CA LEU A 170 10.30 12.45 -1.81
C LEU A 170 10.83 11.17 -1.16
N GLY A 171 10.86 10.05 -1.90
CA GLY A 171 11.42 8.78 -1.41
C GLY A 171 12.94 8.79 -1.20
N ARG A 172 13.65 9.83 -1.67
CA ARG A 172 15.11 9.98 -1.52
C ARG A 172 15.51 11.00 -0.46
N GLU A 173 14.68 12.01 -0.21
CA GLU A 173 14.97 13.03 0.83
C GLU A 173 14.56 12.57 2.23
N GLY A 174 13.52 11.73 2.34
CA GLY A 174 12.93 11.32 3.60
C GLY A 174 13.30 9.90 4.02
N PRO A 175 12.93 9.49 5.24
CA PRO A 175 13.16 8.12 5.70
C PRO A 175 12.19 7.12 5.05
N ILE A 176 10.95 7.54 4.72
CA ILE A 176 9.98 6.66 4.06
C ILE A 176 10.43 6.34 2.64
N GLU A 177 10.38 5.06 2.31
CA GLU A 177 10.58 4.57 0.95
C GLU A 177 9.29 4.75 0.13
N VAL A 178 9.39 5.40 -1.02
CA VAL A 178 8.25 5.70 -1.90
C VAL A 178 8.42 4.92 -3.21
N VAL A 179 7.42 4.11 -3.55
CA VAL A 179 7.38 3.26 -4.74
C VAL A 179 6.45 3.89 -5.79
N PRO A 180 6.97 4.60 -6.82
CA PRO A 180 6.13 5.33 -7.74
C PRO A 180 5.43 4.40 -8.74
N THR A 181 4.16 4.69 -9.00
CA THR A 181 3.35 3.97 -10.00
C THR A 181 2.64 4.94 -10.91
N TRP A 182 2.71 4.66 -12.20
CA TRP A 182 1.95 5.42 -13.17
C TRP A 182 0.49 4.95 -13.22
N LEU A 183 -0.44 5.91 -13.11
CA LEU A 183 -1.88 5.70 -13.22
C LEU A 183 -2.49 6.72 -14.20
N GLY A 184 -1.94 6.86 -15.41
CA GLY A 184 -2.51 7.76 -16.42
C GLY A 184 -3.96 7.37 -16.81
N ALA A 185 -4.29 6.09 -16.70
CA ALA A 185 -5.63 5.56 -16.92
C ALA A 185 -6.51 5.60 -15.64
N HIS A 186 -6.49 6.72 -14.90
CA HIS A 186 -7.33 6.92 -13.72
C HIS A 186 -8.75 7.37 -14.09
N ALA A 187 -8.86 8.24 -15.09
CA ALA A 187 -10.11 8.74 -15.65
C ALA A 187 -9.87 9.29 -17.05
N VAL A 188 -10.93 9.46 -17.83
CA VAL A 188 -10.86 10.14 -19.13
C VAL A 188 -10.96 11.66 -18.90
N PRO A 189 -9.95 12.46 -19.28
CA PRO A 189 -9.96 13.90 -19.04
C PRO A 189 -10.92 14.65 -20.00
N PRO A 190 -11.37 15.87 -19.64
CA PRO A 190 -12.42 16.59 -20.36
C PRO A 190 -12.13 16.82 -21.84
N GLU A 191 -10.86 17.10 -22.19
CA GLU A 191 -10.39 17.34 -23.55
C GLU A 191 -10.53 16.12 -24.48
N PHE A 192 -10.73 14.91 -23.93
CA PHE A 192 -11.05 13.70 -24.68
C PHE A 192 -12.54 13.32 -24.60
N ARG A 193 -13.20 13.50 -23.44
CA ARG A 193 -14.64 13.13 -23.29
C ARG A 193 -15.56 13.80 -24.30
N GLY A 194 -15.25 15.03 -24.72
CA GLY A 194 -16.05 15.77 -25.71
C GLY A 194 -15.88 15.30 -27.16
N ARG A 195 -14.99 14.34 -27.43
CA ARG A 195 -14.71 13.84 -28.78
C ARG A 195 -15.54 12.59 -29.09
N PRO A 196 -15.87 12.33 -30.37
CA PRO A 196 -16.29 11.00 -30.81
C PRO A 196 -15.25 9.95 -30.38
N ASP A 197 -15.71 8.83 -29.81
CA ASP A 197 -14.84 7.79 -29.25
C ASP A 197 -13.79 8.34 -28.26
N GLY A 198 -14.21 9.27 -27.41
CA GLY A 198 -13.32 10.01 -26.50
C GLY A 198 -12.44 9.13 -25.62
N THR A 199 -13.03 8.12 -24.97
CA THR A 199 -12.29 7.14 -24.14
C THR A 199 -11.25 6.39 -24.98
N GLU A 200 -11.63 5.91 -26.16
CA GLU A 200 -10.71 5.16 -27.03
C GLU A 200 -9.58 6.05 -27.58
N SER A 201 -9.89 7.30 -27.89
CA SER A 201 -8.88 8.29 -28.25
C SER A 201 -7.90 8.56 -27.12
N TYR A 202 -8.37 8.56 -25.87
CA TYR A 202 -7.50 8.68 -24.70
C TYR A 202 -6.67 7.41 -24.48
N VAL A 203 -7.24 6.22 -24.69
CA VAL A 203 -6.48 4.95 -24.66
C VAL A 203 -5.33 4.97 -25.67
N ARG A 204 -5.55 5.47 -26.90
CA ARG A 204 -4.46 5.67 -27.87
C ARG A 204 -3.41 6.64 -27.35
N HIS A 205 -3.80 7.78 -26.78
CA HIS A 205 -2.85 8.72 -26.18
C HIS A 205 -2.03 8.09 -25.04
N LEU A 206 -2.65 7.23 -24.21
CA LEU A 206 -1.94 6.48 -23.17
C LEU A 206 -0.88 5.54 -23.77
N LEU A 207 -1.24 4.82 -24.84
CA LEU A 207 -0.38 3.85 -25.51
C LEU A 207 0.75 4.51 -26.33
N ASP A 208 0.43 5.55 -27.09
CA ASP A 208 1.31 6.13 -28.10
C ASP A 208 2.20 7.25 -27.54
N GLU A 209 1.75 7.93 -26.47
CA GLU A 209 2.47 9.08 -25.90
C GLU A 209 2.84 8.88 -24.44
N GLN A 210 1.88 8.55 -23.56
CA GLN A 210 2.18 8.51 -22.13
C GLN A 210 3.14 7.38 -21.78
N LEU A 211 2.79 6.13 -22.08
CA LEU A 211 3.60 4.97 -21.72
C LEU A 211 5.06 5.06 -22.21
N PRO A 212 5.34 5.43 -23.48
CA PRO A 212 6.71 5.66 -23.92
C PRO A 212 7.45 6.74 -23.11
N GLY A 213 6.77 7.84 -22.79
CA GLY A 213 7.33 8.92 -21.97
C GLY A 213 7.64 8.49 -20.54
N ILE A 214 6.71 7.75 -19.91
CA ILE A 214 6.87 7.21 -18.55
C ILE A 214 8.03 6.22 -18.49
N ALA A 215 8.09 5.29 -19.46
CA ALA A 215 9.17 4.32 -19.53
C ALA A 215 10.53 5.00 -19.75
N ALA A 216 10.59 6.02 -20.60
CA ALA A 216 11.82 6.80 -20.83
C ALA A 216 12.27 7.59 -19.58
N GLN A 217 11.35 8.05 -18.73
CA GLN A 217 11.67 8.73 -17.48
C GLN A 217 12.27 7.78 -16.43
N GLY A 218 11.82 6.52 -16.41
CA GLY A 218 12.37 5.48 -15.54
C GLY A 218 12.09 5.67 -14.04
N ARG A 219 11.04 6.41 -13.67
CA ARG A 219 10.66 6.62 -12.25
C ARG A 219 9.62 5.63 -11.74
N ALA A 220 8.64 5.27 -12.58
CA ALA A 220 7.61 4.33 -12.22
C ALA A 220 8.13 2.88 -12.31
N VAL A 221 7.74 2.04 -11.35
CA VAL A 221 8.05 0.59 -11.35
C VAL A 221 6.85 -0.28 -11.72
N ALA A 222 5.69 0.34 -11.83
CA ALA A 222 4.41 -0.29 -12.09
C ALA A 222 3.50 0.65 -12.91
N ALA A 223 2.50 0.05 -13.54
CA ALA A 223 1.43 0.71 -14.24
C ALA A 223 0.08 0.20 -13.71
N ASP A 224 -0.86 1.12 -13.55
CA ASP A 224 -2.17 0.86 -12.98
C ASP A 224 -3.27 1.43 -13.90
N VAL A 225 -4.47 0.86 -13.82
CA VAL A 225 -5.65 1.28 -14.57
C VAL A 225 -6.88 1.19 -13.67
N PHE A 226 -7.76 2.20 -13.76
CA PHE A 226 -9.08 2.12 -13.16
C PHE A 226 -10.07 1.36 -14.06
N CYS A 227 -10.14 0.04 -13.87
CA CYS A 227 -11.00 -0.86 -14.63
C CYS A 227 -12.40 -0.90 -14.01
N GLU A 228 -13.26 0.01 -14.45
CA GLU A 228 -14.58 0.24 -13.89
C GLU A 228 -15.59 0.67 -14.97
N GLU A 229 -16.86 0.33 -14.78
CA GLU A 229 -17.95 0.77 -15.64
C GLU A 229 -18.00 2.30 -15.73
N GLY A 230 -18.02 2.81 -16.96
CA GLY A 230 -17.99 4.26 -17.22
C GLY A 230 -16.61 4.90 -17.16
N VAL A 231 -15.54 4.13 -16.92
CA VAL A 231 -14.15 4.61 -16.91
C VAL A 231 -13.32 3.92 -18.01
N PHE A 232 -12.79 2.72 -17.75
CA PHE A 232 -12.09 1.88 -18.73
C PHE A 232 -12.60 0.45 -18.64
N THR A 233 -12.89 -0.15 -19.80
CA THR A 233 -13.32 -1.55 -19.86
C THR A 233 -12.15 -2.51 -19.63
N ALA A 234 -12.42 -3.77 -19.27
CA ALA A 234 -11.38 -4.79 -19.16
C ALA A 234 -10.52 -4.93 -20.44
N ASP A 235 -11.09 -4.77 -21.63
CA ASP A 235 -10.32 -4.80 -22.89
C ASP A 235 -9.36 -3.60 -23.02
N GLN A 236 -9.83 -2.40 -22.68
CA GLN A 236 -8.99 -1.19 -22.70
C GLN A 236 -7.87 -1.30 -21.66
N SER A 237 -8.21 -1.74 -20.44
CA SER A 237 -7.27 -1.98 -19.35
C SER A 237 -6.21 -3.00 -19.76
N ARG A 238 -6.60 -4.11 -20.40
CA ARG A 238 -5.68 -5.13 -20.92
C ARG A 238 -4.67 -4.52 -21.89
N ARG A 239 -5.13 -3.75 -22.87
CA ARG A 239 -4.26 -3.15 -23.89
C ARG A 239 -3.21 -2.24 -23.26
N VAL A 240 -3.63 -1.38 -22.33
CA VAL A 240 -2.73 -0.46 -21.61
C VAL A 240 -1.72 -1.22 -20.76
N LEU A 241 -2.18 -2.18 -19.95
CA LEU A 241 -1.31 -2.91 -19.01
C LEU A 241 -0.35 -3.86 -19.71
N MET A 242 -0.77 -4.51 -20.80
CA MET A 242 0.12 -5.36 -21.61
C MET A 242 1.20 -4.53 -22.31
N ALA A 243 0.85 -3.33 -22.81
CA ALA A 243 1.83 -2.40 -23.38
C ALA A 243 2.81 -1.90 -22.31
N ALA A 244 2.32 -1.58 -21.11
CA ALA A 244 3.15 -1.18 -19.98
C ALA A 244 4.10 -2.30 -19.54
N ALA A 245 3.63 -3.55 -19.47
CA ALA A 245 4.43 -4.72 -19.16
C ALA A 245 5.55 -4.94 -20.19
N ALA A 246 5.28 -4.73 -21.49
CA ALA A 246 6.29 -4.79 -22.54
C ALA A 246 7.40 -3.73 -22.38
N LEU A 247 7.14 -2.66 -21.62
CA LEU A 247 8.09 -1.60 -21.25
C LEU A 247 8.71 -1.80 -19.86
N GLY A 248 8.46 -2.94 -19.21
CA GLY A 248 9.03 -3.28 -17.90
C GLY A 248 8.26 -2.75 -16.69
N LEU A 249 7.07 -2.16 -16.88
CA LEU A 249 6.21 -1.73 -15.79
C LEU A 249 5.32 -2.88 -15.33
N ARG A 250 5.37 -3.21 -14.04
CA ARG A 250 4.53 -4.28 -13.46
C ARG A 250 3.05 -3.91 -13.49
N PRO A 251 2.15 -4.76 -14.03
CA PRO A 251 0.72 -4.47 -14.07
C PRO A 251 0.07 -4.49 -12.70
N ARG A 252 -0.84 -3.55 -12.46
CA ARG A 252 -1.78 -3.51 -11.34
C ARG A 252 -3.13 -2.98 -11.80
N LEU A 253 -4.17 -3.21 -11.02
CA LEU A 253 -5.52 -2.76 -11.35
C LEU A 253 -6.27 -2.25 -10.13
N HIS A 254 -6.93 -1.11 -10.26
CA HIS A 254 -8.14 -0.86 -9.47
C HIS A 254 -9.26 -1.66 -10.13
N ALA A 255 -9.79 -2.63 -9.40
CA ALA A 255 -10.67 -3.65 -9.94
C ALA A 255 -11.95 -3.76 -9.10
N ASP A 256 -13.08 -3.72 -9.80
CA ASP A 256 -14.40 -4.06 -9.27
C ASP A 256 -14.77 -3.28 -7.99
N GLU A 257 -14.47 -1.98 -7.96
CA GLU A 257 -14.71 -1.11 -6.81
C GLU A 257 -16.21 -0.85 -6.61
N LEU A 258 -16.92 -0.50 -7.69
CA LEU A 258 -18.32 -0.09 -7.67
C LEU A 258 -19.23 -1.13 -8.32
N THR A 259 -18.76 -1.74 -9.41
CA THR A 259 -19.49 -2.79 -10.14
C THR A 259 -18.56 -3.95 -10.52
N PRO A 260 -19.08 -5.16 -10.78
CA PRO A 260 -18.27 -6.28 -11.28
C PRO A 260 -17.85 -6.04 -12.73
N SER A 261 -16.75 -5.32 -12.92
CA SER A 261 -16.24 -4.83 -14.21
C SER A 261 -15.31 -5.81 -14.93
N GLY A 262 -15.00 -6.95 -14.31
CA GLY A 262 -14.09 -7.96 -14.84
C GLY A 262 -12.62 -7.67 -14.55
N GLY A 263 -12.35 -6.76 -13.60
CA GLY A 263 -11.00 -6.35 -13.25
C GLY A 263 -10.21 -7.47 -12.55
N ALA A 264 -10.84 -8.20 -11.63
CA ALA A 264 -10.24 -9.34 -10.94
C ALA A 264 -9.86 -10.47 -11.92
N GLU A 265 -10.75 -10.80 -12.85
CA GLU A 265 -10.51 -11.79 -13.90
C GLU A 265 -9.31 -11.39 -14.77
N LEU A 266 -9.29 -10.13 -15.22
CA LEU A 266 -8.19 -9.60 -16.02
C LEU A 266 -6.86 -9.65 -15.26
N ALA A 267 -6.86 -9.25 -13.99
CA ALA A 267 -5.66 -9.25 -13.15
C ALA A 267 -5.03 -10.65 -13.06
N ALA A 268 -5.85 -11.68 -12.83
CA ALA A 268 -5.43 -13.08 -12.82
C ALA A 268 -4.89 -13.53 -14.19
N GLU A 269 -5.57 -13.14 -15.28
CA GLU A 269 -5.22 -13.54 -16.64
C GLU A 269 -3.84 -13.00 -17.06
N ILE A 270 -3.57 -11.72 -16.83
CA ILE A 270 -2.31 -11.08 -17.23
C ILE A 270 -1.18 -11.29 -16.22
N GLY A 271 -1.45 -11.95 -15.09
CA GLY A 271 -0.48 -12.11 -14.01
C GLY A 271 -0.08 -10.78 -13.39
N ALA A 272 -1.07 -9.90 -13.13
CA ALA A 272 -0.84 -8.63 -12.45
C ALA A 272 -0.25 -8.84 -11.05
N THR A 273 0.44 -7.83 -10.53
CA THR A 273 0.99 -7.89 -9.16
C THR A 273 -0.14 -7.79 -8.14
N THR A 274 -1.14 -6.94 -8.43
CA THR A 274 -2.28 -6.70 -7.54
C THR A 274 -3.58 -6.53 -8.31
N ALA A 275 -4.68 -6.84 -7.61
CA ALA A 275 -6.02 -6.35 -7.89
C ALA A 275 -6.52 -5.62 -6.64
N ASP A 276 -6.82 -4.34 -6.78
CA ASP A 276 -7.07 -3.41 -5.69
C ASP A 276 -8.57 -3.05 -5.60
N HIS A 277 -9.03 -2.63 -4.43
CA HIS A 277 -10.44 -2.47 -4.01
C HIS A 277 -11.19 -3.80 -3.82
N LEU A 278 -11.65 -4.41 -4.91
CA LEU A 278 -12.44 -5.64 -4.89
C LEU A 278 -13.62 -5.58 -3.91
N ALA A 279 -14.35 -4.46 -3.89
CA ALA A 279 -15.56 -4.32 -3.07
C ALA A 279 -16.77 -5.03 -3.70
N THR A 280 -16.80 -5.16 -5.03
CA THR A 280 -17.87 -5.82 -5.79
C THR A 280 -17.38 -6.86 -6.81
N PRO A 281 -16.38 -7.70 -6.50
CA PRO A 281 -15.87 -8.68 -7.44
C PRO A 281 -16.97 -9.68 -7.80
N SER A 282 -16.89 -10.20 -9.03
CA SER A 282 -17.70 -11.33 -9.45
C SER A 282 -17.18 -12.64 -8.81
N ASP A 283 -18.03 -13.67 -8.73
CA ASP A 283 -17.60 -14.99 -8.29
C ASP A 283 -16.51 -15.58 -9.22
N ALA A 284 -16.58 -15.25 -10.52
CA ALA A 284 -15.57 -15.67 -11.49
C ALA A 284 -14.22 -14.97 -11.25
N GLY A 285 -14.23 -13.69 -10.88
CA GLY A 285 -13.04 -12.94 -10.49
C GLY A 285 -12.35 -13.51 -9.27
N ILE A 286 -13.13 -13.83 -8.22
CA ILE A 286 -12.60 -14.51 -7.02
C ILE A 286 -11.98 -15.87 -7.40
N ALA A 287 -12.67 -16.67 -8.20
CA ALA A 287 -12.18 -17.97 -8.64
C ALA A 287 -10.91 -17.86 -9.49
N ALA A 288 -10.80 -16.84 -10.35
CA ALA A 288 -9.63 -16.61 -11.19
C ALA A 288 -8.40 -16.23 -10.35
N LEU A 289 -8.56 -15.34 -9.36
CA LEU A 289 -7.47 -14.99 -8.43
C LEU A 289 -7.03 -16.19 -7.59
N ALA A 290 -7.98 -17.01 -7.13
CA ALA A 290 -7.68 -18.24 -6.40
C ALA A 290 -6.92 -19.26 -7.25
N ALA A 291 -7.33 -19.45 -8.52
CA ALA A 291 -6.63 -20.30 -9.46
C ALA A 291 -5.20 -19.82 -9.72
N ALA A 292 -5.01 -18.50 -9.92
CA ALA A 292 -3.68 -17.91 -10.11
C ALA A 292 -2.77 -18.14 -8.88
N ALA A 293 -3.31 -18.03 -7.67
CA ALA A 293 -2.58 -18.33 -6.44
C ALA A 293 -2.20 -19.81 -6.34
N ALA A 294 -3.12 -20.73 -6.64
CA ALA A 294 -2.87 -22.17 -6.65
C ALA A 294 -1.80 -22.58 -7.70
N ASP A 295 -1.74 -21.87 -8.82
CA ASP A 295 -0.74 -22.05 -9.88
C ASP A 295 0.64 -21.43 -9.56
N GLY A 296 0.82 -20.86 -8.36
CA GLY A 296 2.08 -20.24 -7.97
C GLY A 296 2.35 -18.87 -8.63
N ARG A 297 1.32 -18.23 -9.20
CA ARG A 297 1.36 -16.87 -9.76
C ARG A 297 0.36 -15.96 -9.02
N PRO A 298 0.52 -15.81 -7.69
CA PRO A 298 -0.47 -15.11 -6.89
C PRO A 298 -0.56 -13.64 -7.29
N VAL A 299 -1.79 -13.19 -7.55
CA VAL A 299 -2.16 -11.78 -7.58
C VAL A 299 -2.57 -11.39 -6.16
N VAL A 300 -1.98 -10.36 -5.58
CA VAL A 300 -2.34 -9.89 -4.23
C VAL A 300 -3.65 -9.11 -4.31
N ALA A 301 -4.65 -9.52 -3.52
CA ALA A 301 -5.89 -8.78 -3.36
C ALA A 301 -5.68 -7.64 -2.34
N THR A 302 -5.49 -6.40 -2.82
CA THR A 302 -5.31 -5.24 -1.95
C THR A 302 -6.66 -4.61 -1.62
N LEU A 303 -7.12 -4.81 -0.39
CA LEU A 303 -8.44 -4.34 0.03
C LEU A 303 -8.33 -2.99 0.73
N LEU A 304 -9.29 -2.11 0.45
CA LEU A 304 -9.24 -0.69 0.83
C LEU A 304 -10.47 -0.34 1.69
N PRO A 305 -10.52 -0.82 2.96
CA PRO A 305 -11.72 -0.73 3.78
C PRO A 305 -12.09 0.70 4.16
N ALA A 306 -11.10 1.59 4.28
CA ALA A 306 -11.32 3.01 4.56
C ALA A 306 -12.11 3.70 3.42
N THR A 307 -11.86 3.32 2.17
CA THR A 307 -12.58 3.80 0.99
C THR A 307 -14.06 3.45 1.04
N THR A 308 -14.37 2.16 1.22
CA THR A 308 -15.76 1.70 1.32
C THR A 308 -16.49 2.37 2.48
N TRP A 309 -15.82 2.51 3.63
CA TRP A 309 -16.37 3.17 4.81
C TRP A 309 -16.65 4.65 4.57
N PHE A 310 -15.70 5.40 4.01
CA PHE A 310 -15.84 6.83 3.73
C PHE A 310 -16.84 7.12 2.61
N LEU A 311 -17.03 6.19 1.67
CA LEU A 311 -18.09 6.23 0.66
C LEU A 311 -19.47 5.84 1.20
N MET A 312 -19.59 5.52 2.49
CA MET A 312 -20.84 5.12 3.15
C MET A 312 -21.53 3.94 2.44
N LYS A 313 -20.74 2.98 1.95
CA LYS A 313 -21.25 1.79 1.27
C LYS A 313 -21.50 0.68 2.27
N ASP A 314 -22.62 -0.02 2.11
CA ASP A 314 -22.97 -1.17 2.95
C ASP A 314 -22.17 -2.44 2.58
N ARG A 315 -21.76 -2.55 1.32
CA ARG A 315 -21.04 -3.71 0.80
C ARG A 315 -19.53 -3.46 0.82
N HIS A 316 -18.83 -4.28 1.60
CA HIS A 316 -17.36 -4.30 1.66
C HIS A 316 -16.79 -5.49 0.89
N ALA A 317 -15.49 -5.41 0.59
CA ALA A 317 -14.74 -6.48 -0.04
C ALA A 317 -14.85 -7.81 0.74
N PRO A 318 -15.04 -8.95 0.07
CA PRO A 318 -15.22 -10.23 0.73
C PRO A 318 -13.88 -10.85 1.17
N ALA A 319 -13.16 -10.18 2.07
CA ALA A 319 -11.81 -10.59 2.49
C ALA A 319 -11.76 -12.04 2.97
N ARG A 320 -12.74 -12.46 3.78
CA ARG A 320 -12.83 -13.85 4.25
C ARG A 320 -12.86 -14.85 3.09
N THR A 321 -13.65 -14.57 2.05
CA THR A 321 -13.75 -15.41 0.86
C THR A 321 -12.41 -15.51 0.13
N PHE A 322 -11.70 -14.39 -0.05
CA PHE A 322 -10.37 -14.40 -0.67
C PHE A 322 -9.37 -15.24 0.13
N ILE A 323 -9.29 -15.00 1.44
CA ILE A 323 -8.31 -15.69 2.29
C ILE A 323 -8.65 -17.18 2.34
N ASP A 324 -9.91 -17.58 2.51
CA ASP A 324 -10.33 -18.99 2.55
C ASP A 324 -10.10 -19.71 1.21
N ALA A 325 -10.11 -18.97 0.09
CA ALA A 325 -9.76 -19.47 -1.24
C ALA A 325 -8.24 -19.52 -1.52
N GLY A 326 -7.41 -19.13 -0.55
CA GLY A 326 -5.95 -19.13 -0.71
C GLY A 326 -5.40 -17.92 -1.46
N VAL A 327 -6.19 -16.86 -1.66
CA VAL A 327 -5.72 -15.60 -2.24
C VAL A 327 -5.02 -14.77 -1.16
N PRO A 328 -3.78 -14.31 -1.38
CA PRO A 328 -3.10 -13.43 -0.44
C PRO A 328 -3.78 -12.06 -0.41
N VAL A 329 -4.13 -11.60 0.79
CA VAL A 329 -4.76 -10.30 0.98
C VAL A 329 -3.78 -9.29 1.59
N ALA A 330 -3.73 -8.09 1.04
CA ALA A 330 -3.07 -6.91 1.60
C ALA A 330 -4.12 -5.84 1.99
N ILE A 331 -3.75 -4.91 2.87
CA ILE A 331 -4.60 -3.76 3.26
C ILE A 331 -3.82 -2.47 2.98
N GLY A 332 -4.48 -1.51 2.33
CA GLY A 332 -3.95 -0.16 2.10
C GLY A 332 -4.89 0.93 2.62
N THR A 333 -4.37 2.14 2.78
CA THR A 333 -5.21 3.30 3.15
C THR A 333 -6.04 3.82 2.00
N ASP A 334 -5.57 3.64 0.77
CA ASP A 334 -6.06 4.39 -0.38
C ASP A 334 -5.98 5.89 -0.16
N PHE A 335 -4.94 6.40 0.52
CA PHE A 335 -4.88 7.82 0.86
C PHE A 335 -5.03 8.70 -0.39
N ASN A 336 -6.18 9.39 -0.50
CA ASN A 336 -6.54 10.21 -1.64
C ASN A 336 -7.58 11.28 -1.23
N PRO A 337 -7.72 12.39 -1.96
CA PRO A 337 -8.58 13.51 -1.54
C PRO A 337 -10.08 13.20 -1.59
N GLY A 338 -10.49 12.18 -2.33
CA GLY A 338 -11.88 11.97 -2.73
C GLY A 338 -12.60 10.86 -1.98
N THR A 339 -12.02 9.67 -1.97
CA THR A 339 -12.71 8.44 -1.54
C THR A 339 -12.12 7.88 -0.25
N SER A 340 -10.87 8.20 0.10
CA SER A 340 -10.27 7.86 1.39
C SER A 340 -9.26 8.92 1.86
N PRO A 341 -9.73 10.06 2.41
CA PRO A 341 -8.86 11.15 2.89
C PRO A 341 -8.27 10.85 4.28
N THR A 342 -7.68 9.67 4.46
CA THR A 342 -6.99 9.25 5.69
C THR A 342 -5.60 8.69 5.39
N PRO A 343 -4.53 9.24 5.99
CA PRO A 343 -3.18 8.67 5.91
C PRO A 343 -2.93 7.61 7.01
N SER A 344 -3.97 7.23 7.77
CA SER A 344 -3.83 6.36 8.93
C SER A 344 -3.99 4.89 8.57
N LEU A 345 -2.87 4.21 8.31
CA LEU A 345 -2.87 2.76 8.13
C LEU A 345 -3.42 2.01 9.37
N PRO A 346 -3.17 2.42 10.63
CA PRO A 346 -3.83 1.84 11.80
C PRO A 346 -5.37 1.94 11.76
N LEU A 347 -5.93 3.03 11.23
CA LEU A 347 -7.38 3.14 11.03
C LEU A 347 -7.87 2.13 9.98
N ALA A 348 -7.15 1.98 8.86
CA ALA A 348 -7.45 0.97 7.85
C ALA A 348 -7.35 -0.47 8.41
N MET A 349 -6.39 -0.72 9.31
CA MET A 349 -6.26 -2.00 10.04
C MET A 349 -7.48 -2.27 10.93
N THR A 350 -7.95 -1.26 11.68
CA THR A 350 -9.20 -1.39 12.46
C THR A 350 -10.38 -1.68 11.55
N ALA A 351 -10.54 -0.93 10.46
CA ALA A 351 -11.64 -1.13 9.50
C ALA A 351 -11.58 -2.53 8.86
N ALA A 352 -10.39 -3.06 8.59
CA ALA A 352 -10.23 -4.44 8.12
C ALA A 352 -10.73 -5.46 9.16
N CYS A 353 -10.40 -5.28 10.44
CA CYS A 353 -10.91 -6.14 11.50
C CYS A 353 -12.44 -6.09 11.63
N LEU A 354 -13.02 -4.89 11.61
CA LEU A 354 -14.45 -4.68 11.90
C LEU A 354 -15.35 -4.97 10.69
N ASN A 355 -15.00 -4.44 9.52
CA ASN A 355 -15.82 -4.51 8.31
C ASN A 355 -15.50 -5.73 7.44
N LEU A 356 -14.23 -6.15 7.39
CA LEU A 356 -13.79 -7.29 6.58
C LEU A 356 -13.67 -8.60 7.37
N ARG A 357 -13.86 -8.55 8.69
CA ARG A 357 -13.80 -9.70 9.62
C ARG A 357 -12.46 -10.45 9.58
N MET A 358 -11.38 -9.74 9.30
CA MET A 358 -10.03 -10.26 9.43
C MET A 358 -9.62 -10.27 10.90
N SER A 359 -8.86 -11.28 11.32
CA SER A 359 -8.22 -11.26 12.62
C SER A 359 -7.08 -10.23 12.67
N PRO A 360 -6.71 -9.70 13.85
CA PRO A 360 -5.56 -8.81 13.97
C PRO A 360 -4.25 -9.38 13.41
N ASP A 361 -4.11 -10.71 13.39
CA ASP A 361 -2.92 -11.38 12.89
C ASP A 361 -2.93 -11.41 11.35
N GLU A 362 -4.07 -11.71 10.72
CA GLU A 362 -4.23 -11.61 9.26
C GLU A 362 -4.01 -10.16 8.79
N VAL A 363 -4.51 -9.18 9.55
CA VAL A 363 -4.32 -7.76 9.24
C VAL A 363 -2.85 -7.36 9.36
N LEU A 364 -2.14 -7.81 10.40
CA LEU A 364 -0.71 -7.52 10.52
C LEU A 364 0.09 -8.05 9.33
N ALA A 365 -0.19 -9.28 8.88
CA ALA A 365 0.44 -9.82 7.66
C ALA A 365 0.07 -8.98 6.41
N ALA A 366 -1.19 -8.55 6.33
CA ALA A 366 -1.73 -7.76 5.23
C ALA A 366 -1.08 -6.37 5.08
N VAL A 367 -0.61 -5.76 6.18
CA VAL A 367 0.08 -4.44 6.17
C VAL A 367 1.61 -4.55 6.31
N THR A 368 2.17 -5.76 6.15
CA THR A 368 3.62 -6.00 6.22
C THR A 368 4.07 -6.87 5.06
N ILE A 369 4.13 -8.20 5.21
CA ILE A 369 4.70 -9.10 4.21
C ILE A 369 3.86 -9.20 2.94
N ASN A 370 2.52 -9.18 3.05
CA ASN A 370 1.65 -9.22 1.87
C ASN A 370 1.62 -7.86 1.16
N ALA A 371 1.63 -6.75 1.90
CA ALA A 371 1.80 -5.42 1.33
C ALA A 371 3.19 -5.26 0.67
N ALA A 372 4.24 -5.81 1.26
CA ALA A 372 5.56 -5.87 0.62
C ALA A 372 5.51 -6.70 -0.68
N GLN A 373 4.80 -7.84 -0.69
CA GLN A 373 4.58 -8.63 -1.92
C GLN A 373 3.81 -7.84 -2.98
N ALA A 374 2.78 -7.09 -2.59
CA ALA A 374 2.02 -6.23 -3.50
C ALA A 374 2.91 -5.19 -4.22
N LEU A 375 4.02 -4.80 -3.58
CA LEU A 375 5.03 -3.90 -4.18
C LEU A 375 6.22 -4.65 -4.82
N GLY A 376 6.24 -5.98 -4.74
CA GLY A 376 7.33 -6.86 -5.13
C GLY A 376 8.63 -6.60 -4.36
N LEU A 377 8.50 -6.31 -3.07
CA LEU A 377 9.59 -6.05 -2.12
C LEU A 377 9.59 -7.07 -0.96
N ALA A 378 8.84 -8.17 -1.08
CA ALA A 378 8.73 -9.18 -0.02
C ALA A 378 10.04 -9.89 0.31
N ASP A 379 11.05 -9.86 -0.57
CA ASP A 379 12.39 -10.40 -0.26
C ASP A 379 13.25 -9.40 0.53
N GLU A 380 12.91 -8.11 0.51
CA GLU A 380 13.70 -7.03 1.11
C GLU A 380 13.12 -6.52 2.44
N ILE A 381 11.78 -6.44 2.55
CA ILE A 381 11.07 -5.88 3.72
C ILE A 381 9.89 -6.78 4.15
N GLY A 382 9.09 -6.30 5.11
CA GLY A 382 7.81 -6.92 5.51
C GLY A 382 7.91 -8.06 6.53
N SER A 383 9.12 -8.51 6.90
CA SER A 383 9.34 -9.47 7.98
C SER A 383 10.63 -9.15 8.76
N LEU A 384 10.76 -9.73 9.96
CA LEU A 384 11.96 -9.56 10.80
C LEU A 384 12.83 -10.80 10.62
N GLU A 385 13.68 -10.79 9.60
CA GLU A 385 14.49 -11.94 9.20
C GLU A 385 15.91 -11.53 8.81
N PRO A 386 16.92 -12.36 9.12
CA PRO A 386 18.28 -12.12 8.67
C PRO A 386 18.38 -11.88 7.16
N GLY A 387 19.16 -10.88 6.76
CA GLY A 387 19.36 -10.48 5.36
C GLY A 387 18.42 -9.38 4.87
N LYS A 388 17.25 -9.21 5.50
CA LYS A 388 16.29 -8.15 5.14
C LYS A 388 16.73 -6.78 5.63
N GLN A 389 16.21 -5.74 4.98
CA GLN A 389 16.37 -4.36 5.42
C GLN A 389 15.79 -4.18 6.83
N ALA A 390 16.52 -3.47 7.68
CA ALA A 390 16.13 -3.23 9.07
C ALA A 390 15.12 -2.07 9.17
N ASP A 391 13.88 -2.37 8.80
CA ASP A 391 12.72 -1.50 8.97
C ASP A 391 11.82 -2.07 10.06
N LEU A 392 11.67 -1.36 11.18
CA LEU A 392 10.96 -1.84 12.37
C LEU A 392 10.15 -0.72 13.03
N VAL A 393 9.10 -1.13 13.74
CA VAL A 393 8.35 -0.26 14.65
C VAL A 393 8.38 -0.85 16.05
N VAL A 394 8.77 -0.04 17.03
CA VAL A 394 8.56 -0.29 18.45
C VAL A 394 7.26 0.38 18.86
N TRP A 395 6.35 -0.39 19.46
CA TRP A 395 5.02 0.08 19.84
C TRP A 395 4.93 0.42 21.33
N LYS A 396 4.04 1.34 21.71
CA LYS A 396 3.72 1.68 23.12
C LYS A 396 2.88 0.58 23.82
N VAL A 397 2.47 -0.44 23.07
CA VAL A 397 1.62 -1.55 23.53
C VAL A 397 2.37 -2.87 23.49
N PRO A 398 2.09 -3.81 24.41
CA PRO A 398 2.87 -5.04 24.55
C PRO A 398 2.60 -6.09 23.45
N THR A 399 1.55 -5.90 22.65
CA THR A 399 1.18 -6.85 21.59
C THR A 399 0.74 -6.11 20.34
N SER A 400 1.14 -6.59 19.16
CA SER A 400 0.71 -6.03 17.87
C SER A 400 -0.81 -6.12 17.65
N ARG A 401 -1.51 -7.02 18.35
CA ARG A 401 -2.97 -7.12 18.31
C ARG A 401 -3.68 -5.87 18.83
N GLN A 402 -3.00 -5.05 19.64
CA GLN A 402 -3.54 -3.80 20.14
C GLN A 402 -3.53 -2.68 19.10
N ILE A 403 -2.78 -2.82 18.00
CA ILE A 403 -2.70 -1.82 16.93
C ILE A 403 -4.08 -1.61 16.28
N PRO A 404 -4.75 -2.65 15.73
CA PRO A 404 -6.10 -2.47 15.19
C PRO A 404 -7.20 -2.35 16.25
N TYR A 405 -6.90 -2.66 17.53
CA TYR A 405 -7.88 -2.59 18.62
C TYR A 405 -8.14 -1.16 19.10
N TRP A 406 -7.11 -0.29 19.08
CA TRP A 406 -7.23 1.12 19.43
C TRP A 406 -7.26 1.97 18.15
N PRO A 407 -8.46 2.31 17.63
CA PRO A 407 -8.57 2.93 16.31
C PRO A 407 -7.85 4.27 16.28
N ALA A 408 -6.93 4.44 15.34
CA ALA A 408 -6.15 5.66 15.13
C ALA A 408 -5.42 6.21 16.38
N ALA A 409 -5.14 5.36 17.38
CA ALA A 409 -4.39 5.79 18.56
C ALA A 409 -2.90 5.99 18.24
N ASP A 410 -2.27 6.97 18.90
CA ASP A 410 -0.83 7.19 18.84
C ASP A 410 -0.08 6.13 19.65
N LEU A 411 0.22 5.02 18.97
CA LEU A 411 0.86 3.84 19.55
C LEU A 411 2.32 3.65 19.13
N VAL A 412 2.88 4.50 18.27
CA VAL A 412 4.26 4.37 17.81
C VAL A 412 5.21 4.97 18.84
N ARG A 413 6.19 4.19 19.30
CA ARG A 413 7.26 4.67 20.19
C ARG A 413 8.50 5.05 19.41
N THR A 414 8.93 4.17 18.51
CA THR A 414 10.15 4.35 17.72
C THR A 414 9.97 3.74 16.35
N VAL A 415 10.45 4.40 15.32
CA VAL A 415 10.58 3.85 13.96
C VAL A 415 12.05 3.75 13.63
N VAL A 416 12.46 2.57 13.19
CA VAL A 416 13.78 2.28 12.65
C VAL A 416 13.64 2.05 11.16
N LYS A 417 14.45 2.71 10.33
CA LYS A 417 14.50 2.53 8.88
C LYS A 417 15.94 2.32 8.45
N ARG A 418 16.21 1.26 7.70
CA ARG A 418 17.58 0.89 7.29
C ARG A 418 18.56 0.91 8.49
N GLY A 419 18.08 0.45 9.63
CA GLY A 419 18.85 0.36 10.88
C GLY A 419 19.06 1.67 11.65
N GLU A 420 18.58 2.79 11.14
CA GLU A 420 18.68 4.09 11.81
C GLU A 420 17.37 4.45 12.50
N VAL A 421 17.44 5.04 13.70
CA VAL A 421 16.26 5.59 14.38
C VAL A 421 15.85 6.88 13.68
N VAL A 422 14.68 6.86 13.03
CA VAL A 422 14.17 8.00 12.23
C VAL A 422 12.99 8.71 12.88
N LEU A 423 12.36 8.09 13.87
CA LEU A 423 11.36 8.68 14.74
C LEU A 423 11.53 8.08 16.14
N ALA A 424 11.59 8.92 17.16
CA ALA A 424 11.54 8.50 18.55
C ALA A 424 10.66 9.46 19.35
N GLU A 425 9.81 8.91 20.21
CA GLU A 425 9.13 9.69 21.25
C GLU A 425 10.17 10.37 22.14
N ALA A 426 9.97 11.66 22.42
CA ALA A 426 10.87 12.50 23.22
C ALA A 426 10.90 12.08 24.69
#